data_AF-A0A1H4HFI7-F1
#
_entry.id   AF-A0A1H4HFI7-F1
#
_cell.length_a   1.000
_cell.length_b   1.000
_cell.length_c   1.000
_cell.angle_alpha   90.00
_cell.angle_beta   90.00
_cell.angle_gamma   90.00
#
_symmetry.space_group_name_H-M   'P 1'
#
loop_
_entity.id
_entity.type
_entity.pdbx_description
1 polymer ?
#
loop_
_entity_poly.entity_id
_entity_poly.type
_entity_poly.pdbx_seq_one_letter_code
_entity_poly.pdbx_strand_id
1 'polypeptide(L)'
;MPRYWYAYVPGANPDPTLPANYILIIIKPTCTTGFIICAILVYVGPGSPPVQLTFISVRLRSYIANALTTTAPQPAAGKYFVYLKN
;
A
#
# COMPACT_ATOMS: atom_id res chain seq x y z
N MET A 1 15.84 7.66 1.25
CA MET A 1 15.43 6.26 0.99
C MET A 1 14.50 6.22 -0.21
N PRO A 2 14.69 5.28 -1.15
CA PRO A 2 13.83 5.14 -2.31
C PRO A 2 12.43 4.69 -1.89
N ARG A 3 11.43 5.08 -2.68
CA ARG A 3 10.02 4.74 -2.47
C ARG A 3 9.50 3.99 -3.69
N TYR A 4 8.78 2.91 -3.46
CA TYR A 4 8.23 2.07 -4.53
C TYR A 4 6.73 1.85 -4.32
N TRP A 5 6.03 1.73 -5.44
CA TRP A 5 4.61 1.42 -5.45
C TRP A 5 4.41 -0.09 -5.48
N TYR A 6 3.46 -0.57 -4.69
CA TYR A 6 3.03 -1.96 -4.74
C TYR A 6 1.52 -2.03 -4.90
N ALA A 7 1.06 -2.77 -5.90
CA ALA A 7 -0.36 -3.06 -6.11
C ALA A 7 -0.81 -4.14 -5.14
N TYR A 8 -1.99 -3.94 -4.56
CA TYR A 8 -2.62 -4.95 -3.72
C TYR A 8 -3.33 -5.99 -4.58
N VAL A 9 -2.83 -7.23 -4.48
CA VAL A 9 -3.33 -8.41 -5.18
C VAL A 9 -3.52 -9.49 -4.11
N PRO A 10 -4.67 -9.52 -3.43
CA PRO A 10 -4.91 -10.49 -2.38
C PRO A 10 -4.97 -11.89 -2.98
N GLY A 11 -4.21 -12.82 -2.39
CA GLY A 11 -4.39 -14.24 -2.64
C GLY A 11 -5.58 -14.82 -1.88
N ALA A 12 -5.47 -16.07 -1.45
CA ALA A 12 -6.51 -16.74 -0.66
C ALA A 12 -6.73 -16.11 0.73
N ASN A 13 -5.73 -15.44 1.29
CA ASN A 13 -5.86 -14.66 2.52
C ASN A 13 -5.89 -13.15 2.17
N PRO A 14 -7.05 -12.48 2.27
CA PRO A 14 -7.21 -11.07 1.90
C PRO A 14 -6.77 -10.10 3.03
N ASP A 15 -5.89 -10.50 3.95
CA ASP A 15 -5.36 -9.57 4.95
C ASP A 15 -4.51 -8.46 4.27
N PRO A 16 -4.92 -7.18 4.35
CA PRO A 16 -4.23 -6.07 3.71
C PRO A 16 -2.92 -5.70 4.42
N THR A 17 -2.59 -6.32 5.55
CA THR A 17 -1.34 -6.09 6.29
C THR A 17 -0.25 -7.10 5.96
N LEU A 18 -0.55 -8.10 5.12
CA LEU A 18 0.41 -9.10 4.66
C LEU A 18 1.25 -8.57 3.47
N PRO A 19 2.59 -8.48 3.60
CA PRO A 19 3.47 -8.05 2.52
C PRO A 19 3.36 -8.90 1.24
N ALA A 20 3.03 -10.19 1.38
CA ALA A 20 2.87 -11.12 0.26
C ALA A 20 1.72 -10.76 -0.68
N ASN A 21 0.75 -9.96 -0.24
CA ASN A 21 -0.36 -9.49 -1.06
C ASN A 21 -0.02 -8.25 -1.90
N TYR A 22 1.26 -7.87 -1.99
CA TYR A 22 1.71 -6.64 -2.62
C TYR A 22 2.77 -6.91 -3.69
N ILE A 23 2.44 -6.58 -4.94
CA ILE A 23 3.31 -6.79 -6.10
C ILE A 23 3.88 -5.45 -6.55
N LEU A 24 5.19 -5.39 -6.78
CA LEU A 24 5.87 -4.19 -7.26
C LEU A 24 5.26 -3.73 -8.60
N ILE A 25 4.96 -2.44 -8.70
CA ILE A 25 4.54 -1.81 -9.95
C ILE A 25 5.45 -0.63 -10.28
N ILE A 26 5.65 -0.39 -11.58
CA ILE A 26 6.51 0.69 -12.09
C ILE A 26 5.74 1.97 -12.46
N ILE A 27 4.41 1.92 -12.34
CA ILE A 27 3.50 3.04 -12.64
C ILE A 27 2.90 3.60 -11.36
N LYS A 28 2.60 4.91 -11.37
CA LYS A 28 1.86 5.55 -10.28
C LYS A 28 0.37 5.13 -10.38
N PRO A 29 -0.25 4.62 -9.30
CA PRO A 29 -1.67 4.30 -9.28
C PRO A 29 -2.56 5.53 -9.52
N THR A 30 -3.67 5.34 -10.22
CA THR A 30 -4.69 6.37 -10.50
C THR A 30 -5.96 6.23 -9.66
N CYS A 31 -6.22 5.03 -9.14
CA CYS A 31 -7.25 4.75 -8.13
C CYS A 31 -7.02 5.62 -6.88
N THR A 32 -8.06 6.19 -6.28
CA THR A 32 -7.92 7.07 -5.10
C THR A 32 -8.81 6.67 -3.94
N THR A 33 -10.06 6.31 -4.19
CA THR A 33 -11.10 6.05 -3.18
C THR A 33 -11.80 4.72 -3.46
N GLY A 34 -12.40 4.12 -2.42
CA GLY A 34 -13.18 2.89 -2.53
C GLY A 34 -13.08 2.02 -1.29
N PHE A 35 -13.49 0.75 -1.41
CA PHE A 35 -13.60 -0.18 -0.28
C PHE A 35 -12.47 -1.20 -0.20
N ILE A 36 -11.63 -1.28 -1.24
CA ILE A 36 -10.54 -2.26 -1.36
C ILE A 36 -9.22 -1.49 -1.52
N ILE A 37 -8.13 -1.99 -0.93
CA ILE A 37 -6.81 -1.42 -1.19
C ILE A 37 -6.48 -1.56 -2.68
N CYS A 38 -6.01 -0.49 -3.29
CA CYS A 38 -5.51 -0.51 -4.65
C CYS A 38 -4.00 -0.68 -4.68
N ALA A 39 -3.29 0.21 -3.97
CA ALA A 39 -1.85 0.22 -3.92
C ALA A 39 -1.32 0.97 -2.70
N ILE A 40 -0.09 0.65 -2.32
CA ILE A 40 0.65 1.32 -1.26
C ILE A 40 1.99 1.86 -1.75
N LEU A 41 2.42 2.97 -1.16
CA LEU A 41 3.76 3.52 -1.33
C LEU A 41 4.61 3.15 -0.13
N VAL A 42 5.68 2.40 -0.36
CA VAL A 42 6.55 1.91 0.72
C VAL A 42 7.96 2.48 0.59
N TYR A 43 8.57 2.78 1.74
CA TYR A 43 10.00 3.05 1.84
C TYR A 43 10.75 1.74 1.92
N VAL A 44 11.65 1.50 0.97
CA VAL A 44 12.50 0.32 0.98
C VAL A 44 13.87 0.73 1.50
N GLY A 45 14.36 0.01 2.50
CA GLY A 45 15.67 0.23 3.10
C GLY A 45 16.81 -0.04 2.11
N PRO A 46 18.00 0.53 2.32
CA PRO A 46 19.17 0.21 1.52
C PRO A 46 19.46 -1.30 1.60
N GLY A 47 19.71 -1.94 0.44
CA GLY A 47 20.04 -3.37 0.35
C GLY A 47 18.86 -4.33 0.20
N SER A 48 17.61 -3.87 0.30
CA SER A 48 16.43 -4.71 0.03
C SER A 48 16.00 -4.57 -1.44
N PRO A 49 15.90 -5.68 -2.20
CA PRO A 49 15.43 -5.60 -3.59
C PRO A 49 13.98 -5.11 -3.61
N PRO A 50 13.62 -4.15 -4.48
CA PRO A 50 12.25 -3.62 -4.53
C PRO A 50 11.24 -4.66 -5.03
N VAL A 51 11.71 -5.76 -5.61
CA VAL A 51 10.88 -6.80 -6.24
C VAL A 51 9.90 -7.43 -5.26
N GLN A 52 10.28 -7.58 -3.98
CA GLN A 52 9.44 -8.21 -2.99
C GLN A 52 9.29 -7.34 -1.75
N LEU A 53 8.05 -7.04 -1.39
CA LEU A 53 7.74 -6.40 -0.12
C LEU A 53 7.85 -7.44 1.00
N THR A 54 8.77 -7.23 1.94
CA THR A 54 9.00 -8.15 3.07
C THR A 54 8.38 -7.64 4.38
N PHE A 55 8.12 -6.34 4.48
CA PHE A 55 7.65 -5.71 5.71
C PHE A 55 6.75 -4.50 5.42
N ILE A 56 5.67 -4.39 6.20
CA ILE A 56 4.80 -3.22 6.24
C ILE A 56 4.95 -2.56 7.62
N SER A 57 5.46 -1.34 7.63
CA SER A 57 5.68 -0.56 8.85
C SER A 57 4.39 -0.34 9.66
N VAL A 58 4.51 -0.20 10.98
CA VAL A 58 3.38 0.07 11.88
C VAL A 58 2.57 1.29 11.43
N ARG A 59 3.26 2.37 11.04
CA ARG A 59 2.61 3.59 10.52
C ARG A 59 1.79 3.32 9.26
N LEU A 60 2.32 2.51 8.33
CA LEU A 60 1.60 2.16 7.11
C LEU A 60 0.42 1.25 7.40
N ARG A 61 0.51 0.34 8.38
CA ARG A 61 -0.63 -0.46 8.87
C ARG A 61 -1.75 0.44 9.41
N SER A 62 -1.42 1.47 10.19
CA SER A 62 -2.40 2.45 10.66
C SER A 62 -3.06 3.21 9.50
N TYR A 63 -2.30 3.55 8.46
CA TYR A 63 -2.87 4.17 7.26
C TYR A 63 -3.78 3.22 6.48
N ILE A 64 -3.42 1.93 6.37
CA ILE A 64 -4.29 0.91 5.75
C ILE A 64 -5.61 0.79 6.51
N ALA A 65 -5.54 0.68 7.84
CA ALA A 65 -6.73 0.60 8.68
C ALA A 65 -7.62 1.85 8.52
N ASN A 66 -7.05 3.04 8.63
CA ASN A 66 -7.79 4.29 8.45
C ASN A 66 -8.38 4.42 7.04
N ALA A 67 -7.65 3.97 6.02
CA ALA A 67 -8.10 4.04 4.63
C ALA A 67 -9.35 3.18 4.40
N LEU A 68 -9.35 1.96 4.94
CA LEU A 68 -10.49 1.05 4.85
C LEU A 68 -11.70 1.55 5.68
N THR A 69 -11.46 2.14 6.85
CA THR A 69 -12.53 2.72 7.68
C THR A 69 -13.16 3.96 7.05
N THR A 70 -12.36 4.78 6.36
CA THR A 70 -12.83 6.06 5.79
C THR A 70 -13.14 5.99 4.30
N THR A 71 -12.86 4.88 3.64
CA THR A 71 -12.96 4.69 2.18
C THR A 71 -12.16 5.72 1.36
N ALA A 72 -11.17 6.34 1.99
CA ALA A 72 -10.43 7.48 1.48
C ALA A 72 -8.91 7.27 1.62
N PRO A 73 -8.10 7.83 0.69
CA PRO A 73 -6.65 7.63 0.71
C PRO A 73 -6.03 8.23 1.97
N GLN A 74 -4.96 7.59 2.45
CA GLN A 74 -4.31 7.97 3.71
C GLN A 74 -2.82 8.27 3.53
N PRO A 75 -2.26 9.22 4.30
CA PRO A 75 -2.93 10.13 5.24
C PRO A 75 -3.83 11.15 4.52
N ALA A 76 -4.92 11.60 5.16
CA ALA A 76 -5.87 12.54 4.55
C ALA A 76 -5.24 13.86 4.04
N ALA A 77 -4.13 14.29 4.64
CA ALA A 77 -3.38 15.47 4.24
C ALA A 77 -1.95 15.13 3.78
N GLY A 78 -1.51 15.79 2.71
CA GLY A 78 -0.16 15.63 2.15
C GLY A 78 -0.07 14.49 1.13
N LYS A 79 1.08 13.79 1.12
CA LYS A 79 1.32 12.70 0.17
C LYS A 79 0.68 11.41 0.66
N TYR A 80 -0.24 10.87 -0.15
CA TYR A 80 -0.86 9.58 0.13
C TYR A 80 0.13 8.42 0.03
N PHE A 81 0.06 7.51 1.00
CA PHE A 81 0.78 6.26 1.04
C PHE A 81 -0.13 5.06 0.80
N VAL A 82 -1.45 5.21 0.94
CA VAL A 82 -2.44 4.17 0.70
C VAL A 82 -3.51 4.73 -0.21
N TYR A 83 -3.79 4.02 -1.30
CA TYR A 83 -4.82 4.35 -2.28
C TYR A 83 -5.83 3.20 -2.31
N LEU A 84 -7.12 3.52 -2.50
CA LEU A 84 -8.20 2.54 -2.59
C LEU A 84 -8.80 2.50 -3.99
N LYS A 85 -9.52 1.42 -4.27
CA LYS A 85 -10.33 1.18 -5.47
C LYS A 85 -11.71 0.63 -5.07
N ASN A 86 -12.67 0.81 -5.97
CA ASN A 86 -13.95 0.11 -5.91
C ASN A 86 -13.80 -1.32 -6.42
#